data_AF-A0A7V7D4G4-F1
#
_entry.id   AF-A0A7V7D4G4-F1
#
_cell.length_a   1.000
_cell.length_b   1.000
_cell.length_c   1.000
_cell.angle_alpha   90.00
_cell.angle_beta   90.00
_cell.angle_gamma   90.00
#
_symmetry.space_group_name_H-M   'P 1'
#
loop_
_entity.id
_entity.type
_entity.pdbx_description
1 polymer ?
#
loop_
_entity_poly.entity_id
_entity_poly.type
_entity_poly.pdbx_seq_one_letter_code
_entity_poly.pdbx_strand_id
1 'polypeptide(L)'
;MKSLTSYPVKVFATGFVVLTLLSIPLFWFRFLCEMSLACRMPRDARDVIIMPSGLVPPELENDPNVVRHSHVLASNAYHREQLFLGIVDYFESRVPGGRRSNIYYYNKKDEDWTYFDERTGQIVCQLYIYEEGRSAEKGPWAKKVQKVRLYVGPEGISETADKSLGRFIAPIISDQWHYNPNTGESYWTSRWQTLYDQKLRRFFSIYFNKRTVVKGPQLAKDAPHNPVQIGYLGKNNLAPLDWGPPNLKLSEEDIKKRGLTIDPNRPKPLPPPPGGTPSRIIPIVRQYLGYAYAGEYLLVLDKTGRIDLLDHKTLEFAGTAGFLPRPQFSSTESATDADLLGYHAFPLAFTTDKKYRGMYAASVSREGTALALAVYDEKGKLIKTSHTTLTKDIRSRRQVIPSSRAVFFEAPWAPASTIGKYLVENLHPPLLSIASYFTADSFEATAGHRALFVLPNSFVAMKGRDIGGNIGTRFYAALLIILPSIILAILLVWRVSKDATAIGLSKKTRLCWIIGTTAFGLTAYITYRVTRPKITLVTCANCGRLRRPDMDRCHRCGSKWRVPELTPPTWRVIDS
;
A
#
# COMPACT_ATOMS: atom_id res chain seq x y z
N MET A 1 -55.04 3.85 3.09
CA MET A 1 -54.00 3.58 2.08
C MET A 1 -52.63 3.72 2.73
N LYS A 2 -51.87 2.63 2.93
CA LYS A 2 -50.47 2.73 3.37
C LYS A 2 -49.67 3.42 2.26
N SER A 3 -48.90 4.45 2.59
CA SER A 3 -48.31 5.34 1.58
C SER A 3 -47.43 4.57 0.58
N LEU A 4 -47.69 4.77 -0.71
CA LEU A 4 -46.91 4.23 -1.84
C LEU A 4 -45.43 4.66 -1.79
N THR A 5 -45.08 5.66 -0.97
CA THR A 5 -43.73 6.17 -0.77
C THR A 5 -42.77 5.19 -0.07
N SER A 6 -43.25 4.13 0.59
CA SER A 6 -42.35 3.19 1.29
C SER A 6 -41.69 2.13 0.41
N TYR A 7 -42.25 1.82 -0.77
CA TYR A 7 -41.76 0.70 -1.58
C TYR A 7 -40.37 0.96 -2.20
N PRO A 8 -40.10 2.13 -2.83
CA PRO A 8 -38.77 2.43 -3.35
C PRO A 8 -37.70 2.44 -2.25
N VAL A 9 -38.00 3.08 -1.11
CA VAL A 9 -37.10 3.12 0.06
C VAL A 9 -36.76 1.71 0.54
N LYS A 10 -37.77 0.83 0.66
CA LYS A 10 -37.56 -0.57 1.04
C LYS A 10 -36.68 -1.31 0.04
N VAL A 11 -36.89 -1.09 -1.27
CA VAL A 11 -36.09 -1.72 -2.33
C VAL A 11 -34.63 -1.25 -2.26
N PHE A 12 -34.38 0.05 -2.12
CA PHE A 12 -33.01 0.59 -2.01
C PHE A 12 -32.31 0.12 -0.74
N ALA A 13 -32.98 0.17 0.42
CA ALA A 13 -32.41 -0.31 1.68
C ALA A 13 -32.09 -1.81 1.60
N THR A 14 -33.02 -2.62 1.08
CA THR A 14 -32.77 -4.07 0.90
C THR A 14 -31.64 -4.31 -0.09
N GLY A 15 -31.59 -3.54 -1.19
CA GLY A 15 -30.55 -3.65 -2.20
C GLY A 15 -29.16 -3.34 -1.65
N PHE A 16 -29.04 -2.30 -0.83
CA PHE A 16 -27.78 -1.97 -0.16
C PHE A 16 -27.34 -3.05 0.83
N VAL A 17 -28.27 -3.61 1.61
CA VAL A 17 -27.98 -4.72 2.52
C VAL A 17 -27.53 -5.96 1.75
N VAL A 18 -28.24 -6.33 0.68
CA VAL A 18 -27.86 -7.47 -0.18
C VAL A 18 -26.50 -7.25 -0.83
N LEU A 19 -26.22 -6.04 -1.34
CA LEU A 19 -24.93 -5.68 -1.92
C LEU A 19 -23.82 -5.88 -0.89
N THR A 20 -23.99 -5.33 0.31
CA THR A 20 -23.00 -5.41 1.39
C THR A 20 -22.76 -6.86 1.81
N LEU A 21 -23.83 -7.62 2.06
CA LEU A 21 -23.73 -9.02 2.49
C LEU A 21 -23.14 -9.94 1.43
N LEU A 22 -23.35 -9.65 0.14
CA LEU A 22 -22.73 -10.39 -0.96
C LEU A 22 -21.27 -9.97 -1.17
N SER A 23 -20.94 -8.68 -1.02
CA SER A 23 -19.57 -8.18 -1.18
C SER A 23 -18.60 -8.74 -0.14
N ILE A 24 -19.04 -9.02 1.10
CA ILE A 24 -18.19 -9.58 2.16
C ILE A 24 -17.56 -10.93 1.80
N PRO A 25 -18.32 -12.00 1.45
CA PRO A 25 -17.74 -13.28 1.07
C PRO A 25 -16.95 -13.20 -0.26
N LEU A 26 -17.40 -12.38 -1.22
CA LEU A 26 -16.64 -12.16 -2.47
C LEU A 26 -15.28 -11.51 -2.18
N PHE A 27 -15.24 -10.53 -1.27
CA PHE A 27 -14.01 -9.91 -0.81
C PHE A 27 -13.06 -10.93 -0.20
N TRP A 28 -13.53 -11.75 0.74
CA TRP A 28 -12.68 -12.75 1.40
C TRP A 28 -12.18 -13.81 0.43
N PHE A 29 -13.02 -14.29 -0.50
CA PHE A 29 -12.58 -15.24 -1.50
C PHE A 29 -11.51 -14.63 -2.42
N ARG A 30 -11.72 -13.39 -2.90
CA ARG A 30 -10.72 -12.66 -3.69
C ARG A 30 -9.41 -12.51 -2.92
N PHE A 31 -9.48 -12.10 -1.66
CA PHE A 31 -8.32 -11.94 -0.79
C PHE A 31 -7.56 -13.26 -0.62
N LEU A 32 -8.27 -14.38 -0.38
CA LEU A 32 -7.65 -15.71 -0.30
C LEU A 32 -7.00 -16.13 -1.62
N CYS A 33 -7.57 -15.79 -2.78
CA CYS A 33 -6.93 -16.03 -4.07
C CYS A 33 -5.66 -15.18 -4.24
N GLU A 34 -5.67 -13.91 -3.83
CA GLU A 34 -4.49 -13.03 -3.86
C GLU A 34 -3.39 -13.56 -2.95
N MET A 35 -3.74 -13.97 -1.73
CA MET A 35 -2.82 -14.61 -0.78
C MET A 35 -2.24 -15.90 -1.33
N SER A 36 -3.10 -16.73 -1.91
CA SER A 36 -2.72 -17.98 -2.56
C SER A 36 -1.69 -17.77 -3.67
N LEU A 37 -1.86 -16.72 -4.49
CA LEU A 37 -0.95 -16.34 -5.57
C LEU A 37 0.40 -15.86 -5.02
N ALA A 38 0.37 -14.96 -4.05
CA ALA A 38 1.59 -14.36 -3.55
C ALA A 38 2.44 -15.33 -2.71
N CYS A 39 1.82 -16.15 -1.87
CA CYS A 39 2.49 -17.20 -1.11
C CYS A 39 3.20 -18.24 -2.02
N ARG A 40 2.70 -18.46 -3.24
CA ARG A 40 3.26 -19.41 -4.22
C ARG A 40 4.21 -18.81 -5.26
N MET A 41 4.43 -17.50 -5.24
CA MET A 41 5.38 -16.85 -6.13
C MET A 41 6.78 -17.48 -5.98
N PRO A 42 7.42 -17.95 -7.07
CA PRO A 42 8.76 -18.51 -7.00
C PRO A 42 9.77 -17.48 -6.49
N ARG A 43 10.86 -17.94 -5.84
CA ARG A 43 11.88 -17.04 -5.29
C ARG A 43 12.51 -16.14 -6.36
N ASP A 44 12.81 -16.68 -7.53
CA ASP A 44 13.36 -15.90 -8.67
C ASP A 44 12.41 -14.80 -9.14
N ALA A 45 11.10 -14.99 -8.91
CA ALA A 45 10.10 -13.97 -9.21
C ALA A 45 9.90 -12.94 -8.08
N ARG A 46 10.53 -13.14 -6.91
CA ARG A 46 10.49 -12.24 -5.73
C ARG A 46 11.73 -11.38 -5.59
N ASP A 47 12.89 -11.92 -5.98
CA ASP A 47 14.18 -11.30 -5.71
C ASP A 47 14.73 -10.64 -6.99
N VAL A 48 15.34 -9.46 -6.84
CA VAL A 48 16.01 -8.75 -7.92
C VAL A 48 17.36 -8.25 -7.43
N ILE A 49 18.41 -8.48 -8.23
CA ILE A 49 19.77 -8.10 -7.91
C ILE A 49 20.38 -7.25 -9.03
N ILE A 50 21.10 -6.20 -8.66
CA ILE A 50 21.98 -5.43 -9.54
C ILE A 50 23.41 -5.65 -9.07
N MET A 51 24.24 -6.23 -9.95
CA MET A 51 25.66 -6.49 -9.73
C MET A 51 26.42 -6.25 -11.05
N PRO A 52 27.55 -5.50 -11.07
CA PRO A 52 28.00 -4.61 -10.00
C PRO A 52 26.94 -3.52 -9.68
N SER A 53 27.00 -2.92 -8.48
CA SER A 53 26.06 -1.86 -8.08
C SER A 53 26.28 -0.55 -8.86
N GLY A 54 27.54 -0.24 -9.19
CA GLY A 54 27.93 1.03 -9.82
C GLY A 54 28.05 2.22 -8.86
N LEU A 55 27.79 2.02 -7.54
CA LEU A 55 27.96 3.05 -6.51
C LEU A 55 29.37 3.09 -5.91
N VAL A 56 30.21 2.16 -6.31
CA VAL A 56 31.59 2.01 -5.81
C VAL A 56 32.55 2.52 -6.88
N PRO A 57 33.59 3.29 -6.50
CA PRO A 57 34.61 3.75 -7.43
C PRO A 57 35.20 2.58 -8.24
N PRO A 58 35.43 2.75 -9.56
CA PRO A 58 35.95 1.68 -10.42
C PRO A 58 37.26 1.05 -9.91
N GLU A 59 38.07 1.81 -9.19
CA GLU A 59 39.34 1.35 -8.62
C GLU A 59 39.14 0.26 -7.55
N LEU A 60 38.04 0.33 -6.80
CA LEU A 60 37.70 -0.67 -5.79
C LEU A 60 36.85 -1.81 -6.37
N GLU A 61 35.98 -1.48 -7.33
CA GLU A 61 35.08 -2.46 -7.94
C GLU A 61 35.79 -3.43 -8.88
N ASN A 62 36.87 -2.97 -9.54
CA ASN A 62 37.67 -3.73 -10.49
C ASN A 62 39.04 -4.15 -9.93
N ASP A 63 39.25 -4.12 -8.61
CA ASP A 63 40.47 -4.67 -7.99
C ASP A 63 40.58 -6.16 -8.36
N PRO A 64 41.74 -6.64 -8.85
CA PRO A 64 41.90 -8.03 -9.33
C PRO A 64 41.66 -9.09 -8.24
N ASN A 65 41.66 -8.71 -6.96
CA ASN A 65 41.37 -9.59 -5.84
C ASN A 65 39.88 -9.61 -5.47
N VAL A 66 39.02 -8.87 -6.18
CA VAL A 66 37.56 -8.89 -5.98
C VAL A 66 37.01 -10.25 -6.38
N VAL A 67 36.45 -10.97 -5.42
CA VAL A 67 35.75 -12.24 -5.65
C VAL A 67 34.24 -12.07 -5.80
N ARG A 68 33.71 -10.97 -5.29
CA ARG A 68 32.30 -10.61 -5.46
C ARG A 68 32.20 -9.11 -5.58
N HIS A 69 31.67 -8.66 -6.70
CA HIS A 69 31.36 -7.26 -6.94
C HIS A 69 30.32 -6.72 -5.94
N SER A 70 30.27 -5.41 -5.81
CA SER A 70 29.21 -4.74 -5.07
C SER A 70 27.84 -5.12 -5.63
N HIS A 71 26.82 -5.17 -4.80
CA HIS A 71 25.48 -5.48 -5.27
C HIS A 71 24.42 -4.75 -4.47
N VAL A 72 23.29 -4.49 -5.12
CA VAL A 72 22.05 -4.13 -4.47
C VAL A 72 21.08 -5.27 -4.68
N LEU A 73 20.46 -5.74 -3.60
CA LEU A 73 19.42 -6.75 -3.60
C LEU A 73 18.14 -6.12 -3.10
N ALA A 74 17.03 -6.38 -3.78
CA ALA A 74 15.71 -6.17 -3.22
C ALA A 74 14.93 -7.48 -3.30
N SER A 75 14.13 -7.75 -2.27
CA SER A 75 13.24 -8.91 -2.23
C SER A 75 11.82 -8.46 -2.03
N ASN A 76 10.87 -9.14 -2.65
CA ASN A 76 9.46 -8.93 -2.42
C ASN A 76 9.04 -9.73 -1.17
N ALA A 77 9.01 -9.08 -0.02
CA ALA A 77 8.61 -9.67 1.27
C ALA A 77 7.08 -9.75 1.44
N TYR A 78 6.36 -9.99 0.34
CA TYR A 78 4.90 -9.92 0.29
C TYR A 78 4.19 -10.82 1.30
N HIS A 79 4.85 -11.84 1.88
CA HIS A 79 4.30 -12.74 2.91
C HIS A 79 3.72 -12.05 4.16
N ARG A 80 3.82 -10.72 4.30
CA ARG A 80 3.13 -9.91 5.32
C ARG A 80 1.75 -9.40 4.85
N GLU A 81 0.98 -10.26 4.19
CA GLU A 81 -0.29 -9.93 3.53
C GLU A 81 -1.41 -9.48 4.49
N GLN A 82 -1.26 -9.80 5.77
CA GLN A 82 -2.16 -9.38 6.85
C GLN A 82 -2.19 -7.85 7.00
N LEU A 83 -1.11 -7.15 6.61
CA LEU A 83 -0.96 -5.71 6.78
C LEU A 83 -1.94 -4.89 5.92
N PHE A 84 -2.57 -5.48 4.90
CA PHE A 84 -3.48 -4.75 4.01
C PHE A 84 -4.95 -4.86 4.40
N LEU A 85 -5.28 -5.63 5.45
CA LEU A 85 -6.63 -5.62 5.98
C LEU A 85 -6.87 -4.29 6.70
N GLY A 86 -8.04 -3.67 6.47
CA GLY A 86 -8.35 -2.37 7.05
C GLY A 86 -8.28 -2.32 8.58
N ILE A 87 -8.48 -3.47 9.26
CA ILE A 87 -8.30 -3.59 10.70
C ILE A 87 -6.83 -3.49 11.12
N VAL A 88 -5.91 -4.06 10.34
CA VAL A 88 -4.47 -3.99 10.63
C VAL A 88 -3.96 -2.59 10.34
N ASP A 89 -4.33 -1.98 9.21
CA ASP A 89 -4.03 -0.55 8.91
C ASP A 89 -4.57 0.37 10.02
N TYR A 90 -5.76 0.09 10.55
CA TYR A 90 -6.29 0.83 11.70
C TYR A 90 -5.39 0.68 12.92
N PHE A 91 -5.01 -0.54 13.31
CA PHE A 91 -4.13 -0.73 14.46
C PHE A 91 -2.73 -0.15 14.22
N GLU A 92 -2.15 -0.31 13.04
CA GLU A 92 -0.88 0.31 12.68
C GLU A 92 -0.96 1.83 12.80
N SER A 93 -2.03 2.47 12.33
CA SER A 93 -2.24 3.91 12.52
C SER A 93 -2.38 4.36 13.98
N ARG A 94 -2.54 3.41 14.92
CA ARG A 94 -2.56 3.66 16.36
C ARG A 94 -1.27 3.25 17.07
N VAL A 95 -0.35 2.59 16.36
CA VAL A 95 0.91 2.11 16.90
C VAL A 95 2.01 3.15 16.58
N PRO A 96 2.98 3.34 17.49
CA PRO A 96 4.16 4.17 17.28
C PRO A 96 4.91 3.83 15.98
N GLY A 97 5.24 4.85 15.17
CA GLY A 97 5.91 4.69 13.87
C GLY A 97 5.03 4.08 12.78
N GLY A 98 3.77 3.78 13.09
CA GLY A 98 2.84 3.23 12.13
C GLY A 98 2.42 4.25 11.07
N ARG A 99 1.99 3.74 9.93
CA ARG A 99 1.59 4.59 8.81
C ARG A 99 0.38 5.45 9.20
N ARG A 100 0.49 6.77 9.03
CA ARG A 100 -0.51 7.78 9.48
C ARG A 100 -0.71 7.84 10.99
N SER A 101 0.18 7.22 11.76
CA SER A 101 0.17 7.38 13.20
C SER A 101 0.64 8.78 13.56
N ASN A 102 -0.12 9.45 14.42
CA ASN A 102 0.35 10.66 15.07
C ASN A 102 1.38 10.33 16.15
N ILE A 103 1.60 9.06 16.50
CA ILE A 103 2.62 8.62 17.44
C ILE A 103 3.87 8.25 16.66
N TYR A 104 4.89 9.07 16.75
CA TYR A 104 6.16 8.90 16.03
C TYR A 104 7.14 7.98 16.77
N TYR A 105 7.01 7.89 18.09
CA TYR A 105 7.90 7.07 18.90
C TYR A 105 7.26 6.66 20.19
N TYR A 106 7.63 5.46 20.61
CA TYR A 106 7.36 4.97 21.94
C TYR A 106 8.41 3.93 22.30
N ASN A 107 9.06 4.14 23.42
CA ASN A 107 9.88 3.14 24.04
C ASN A 107 9.32 2.83 25.43
N LYS A 108 8.76 1.63 25.55
CA LYS A 108 8.15 1.14 26.79
C LYS A 108 9.13 1.07 27.96
N LYS A 109 10.42 0.80 27.71
CA LYS A 109 11.41 0.62 28.77
C LYS A 109 11.67 1.93 29.52
N ASP A 110 11.75 3.02 28.77
CA ASP A 110 12.06 4.34 29.30
C ASP A 110 10.78 5.19 29.47
N GLU A 111 9.64 4.71 28.99
CA GLU A 111 8.39 5.48 28.88
C GLU A 111 8.56 6.78 28.09
N ASP A 112 9.49 6.75 27.13
CA ASP A 112 9.73 7.83 26.20
C ASP A 112 8.73 7.73 25.07
N TRP A 113 8.18 8.87 24.65
CA TRP A 113 7.27 8.91 23.52
C TRP A 113 7.31 10.24 22.82
N THR A 114 6.87 10.26 21.57
CA THR A 114 6.71 11.48 20.78
C THR A 114 5.49 11.32 19.89
N TYR A 115 4.59 12.29 19.94
CA TYR A 115 3.40 12.30 19.10
C TYR A 115 2.99 13.71 18.71
N PHE A 116 2.21 13.85 17.64
CA PHE A 116 1.59 15.11 17.24
C PHE A 116 0.20 15.24 17.85
N ASP A 117 0.01 16.28 18.66
CA ASP A 117 -1.29 16.63 19.19
C ASP A 117 -2.00 17.59 18.23
N GLU A 118 -2.95 17.07 17.45
CA GLU A 118 -3.74 17.85 16.50
C GLU A 118 -4.51 19.01 17.15
N ARG A 119 -4.89 18.91 18.43
CA ARG A 119 -5.67 19.95 19.12
C ARG A 119 -4.82 21.17 19.43
N THR A 120 -3.58 20.94 19.87
CA THR A 120 -2.63 22.01 20.16
C THR A 120 -1.84 22.42 18.92
N GLY A 121 -1.74 21.55 17.92
CA GLY A 121 -0.86 21.73 16.77
C GLY A 121 0.61 21.64 17.17
N GLN A 122 0.94 20.88 18.22
CA GLN A 122 2.27 20.79 18.78
C GLN A 122 2.74 19.34 18.79
N ILE A 123 4.05 19.14 18.67
CA ILE A 123 4.65 17.83 18.93
C ILE A 123 4.90 17.73 20.41
N VAL A 124 4.31 16.72 21.04
CA VAL A 124 4.48 16.44 22.45
C VAL A 124 5.48 15.30 22.58
N CYS A 125 6.53 15.54 23.35
CA CYS A 125 7.58 14.58 23.61
C CYS A 125 7.74 14.37 25.11
N GLN A 126 7.89 13.12 25.54
CA GLN A 126 8.34 12.79 26.88
C GLN A 126 9.68 12.08 26.75
N LEU A 127 10.71 12.63 27.37
CA LEU A 127 12.06 12.11 27.29
C LEU A 127 12.85 12.35 28.58
N TYR A 128 13.88 11.54 28.77
CA TYR A 128 14.91 11.83 29.76
C TYR A 128 15.96 12.77 29.19
N ILE A 129 16.18 13.90 29.87
CA ILE A 129 17.34 14.76 29.64
C ILE A 129 18.41 14.37 30.64
N TYR A 130 19.62 14.14 30.12
CA TYR A 130 20.81 13.96 30.93
C TYR A 130 21.48 15.31 31.07
N GLU A 131 21.43 15.89 32.27
CA GLU A 131 22.22 17.07 32.58
C GLU A 131 23.59 16.62 33.08
N GLU A 132 24.64 17.02 32.36
CA GLU A 132 26.02 16.89 32.82
C GLU A 132 26.28 17.97 33.87
N GLY A 133 25.99 17.64 35.13
CA GLY A 133 26.35 18.46 36.28
C GLY A 133 27.53 17.84 37.03
N ARG A 134 28.49 18.66 37.47
CA ARG A 134 29.44 18.25 38.52
C ARG A 134 28.66 18.09 39.82
N SER A 135 28.31 16.85 40.18
CA SER A 135 27.83 16.55 41.53
C SER A 135 29.04 16.41 42.45
N ALA A 136 29.09 17.22 43.51
CA ALA A 136 30.15 17.15 44.52
C ALA A 136 30.17 15.79 45.26
N GLU A 137 29.04 15.09 45.34
CA GLU A 137 28.88 13.85 46.12
C GLU A 137 29.09 12.56 45.32
N LYS A 138 28.83 12.58 43.99
CA LYS A 138 28.81 11.36 43.16
C LYS A 138 29.93 11.28 42.12
N GLY A 139 30.94 12.14 42.26
CA GLY A 139 32.09 12.22 41.36
C GLY A 139 31.78 12.94 40.03
N PRO A 140 32.81 13.21 39.21
CA PRO A 140 32.75 14.08 38.04
C PRO A 140 31.85 13.63 36.87
N TRP A 141 31.08 12.54 37.02
CA TRP A 141 30.25 11.95 35.96
C TRP A 141 28.84 11.57 36.40
N ALA A 142 28.36 12.10 37.53
CA ALA A 142 27.01 11.81 38.01
C ALA A 142 25.96 12.46 37.10
N LYS A 143 25.43 11.68 36.15
CA LYS A 143 24.36 12.13 35.26
C LYS A 143 23.07 12.31 36.04
N LYS A 144 22.58 13.55 36.15
CA LYS A 144 21.22 13.80 36.64
C LYS A 144 20.26 13.49 35.50
N VAL A 145 19.43 12.48 35.71
CA VAL A 145 18.42 12.06 34.73
C VAL A 145 17.10 12.70 35.13
N GLN A 146 16.64 13.68 34.36
CA GLN A 146 15.33 14.31 34.59
C GLN A 146 14.37 13.90 33.47
N LYS A 147 13.23 13.35 33.86
CA LYS A 147 12.12 13.09 32.94
C LYS A 147 11.36 14.40 32.73
N VAL A 148 11.33 14.87 31.49
CA VAL A 148 10.61 16.11 31.12
C VAL A 148 9.57 15.80 30.05
N ARG A 149 8.49 16.58 30.07
CA ARG A 149 7.52 16.65 28.98
C ARG A 149 7.75 17.96 28.25
N LEU A 150 7.98 17.88 26.95
CA LEU A 150 8.25 19.02 26.08
C LEU A 150 7.13 19.14 25.05
N TYR A 151 6.74 20.38 24.80
CA TYR A 151 5.84 20.81 23.75
C TYR A 151 6.68 21.56 22.73
N VAL A 152 6.59 21.15 21.47
CA VAL A 152 7.35 21.72 20.37
C VAL A 152 6.40 22.35 19.37
N GLY A 153 6.61 23.63 19.09
CA GLY A 153 5.97 24.33 17.98
C GLY A 153 7.02 24.92 17.04
N PRO A 154 6.60 25.55 15.93
CA PRO A 154 7.51 26.15 14.96
C PRO A 154 8.43 27.23 15.57
N GLU A 155 8.03 27.87 16.68
CA GLU A 155 8.76 28.97 17.32
C GLU A 155 9.68 28.53 18.46
N GLY A 156 9.59 27.28 18.95
CA GLY A 156 10.45 26.83 20.05
C GLY A 156 9.98 25.56 20.76
N ILE A 157 10.61 25.31 21.92
CA ILE A 157 10.33 24.17 22.78
C ILE A 157 10.09 24.66 24.22
N SER A 158 9.03 24.21 24.88
CA SER A 158 8.73 24.54 26.28
C SER A 158 8.19 23.32 27.04
N GLU A 159 8.26 23.34 28.37
CA GLU A 159 7.64 22.32 29.23
C GLU A 159 6.12 22.51 29.39
N THR A 160 5.60 23.67 28.98
CA THR A 160 4.17 23.98 28.98
C THR A 160 3.66 24.19 27.56
N ALA A 161 2.42 23.76 27.29
CA ALA A 161 1.74 23.96 26.02
C ALA A 161 1.31 25.43 25.85
N ASP A 162 2.28 26.29 25.55
CA ASP A 162 2.05 27.73 25.35
C ASP A 162 1.69 28.02 23.88
N LYS A 163 0.78 28.98 23.68
CA LYS A 163 0.45 29.54 22.36
C LYS A 163 1.65 30.22 21.71
N SER A 164 2.61 30.73 22.49
CA SER A 164 3.83 31.38 21.99
C SER A 164 4.71 30.46 21.12
N LEU A 165 4.62 29.15 21.32
CA LEU A 165 5.36 28.15 20.52
C LEU A 165 4.87 28.08 19.06
N GLY A 166 3.70 28.64 18.77
CA GLY A 166 3.03 28.49 17.48
C GLY A 166 2.42 27.09 17.31
N ARG A 167 1.96 26.81 16.07
CA ARG A 167 1.28 25.56 15.73
C ARG A 167 1.74 25.03 14.37
N PHE A 168 2.11 23.76 14.34
CA PHE A 168 2.09 22.97 13.11
C PHE A 168 0.65 22.65 12.73
N ILE A 169 0.40 22.51 11.43
CA ILE A 169 -0.92 22.27 10.86
C ILE A 169 -0.96 20.90 10.17
N ALA A 170 0.10 20.54 9.44
CA ALA A 170 0.18 19.27 8.74
C ALA A 170 1.65 18.80 8.68
N PRO A 171 2.24 18.43 9.84
CA PRO A 171 3.64 18.02 9.90
C PRO A 171 3.85 16.61 9.33
N ILE A 172 4.88 16.47 8.51
CA ILE A 172 5.48 15.20 8.08
C ILE A 172 6.79 15.09 8.83
N ILE A 173 6.95 14.07 9.65
CA ILE A 173 8.12 13.91 10.50
C ILE A 173 9.00 12.79 9.94
N SER A 174 10.31 12.96 9.99
CA SER A 174 11.24 11.87 9.71
C SER A 174 11.10 10.76 10.77
N ASP A 175 10.77 9.55 10.32
CA ASP A 175 10.55 8.34 11.14
C ASP A 175 11.86 7.75 11.71
N GLN A 176 12.82 8.60 12.07
CA GLN A 176 14.11 8.16 12.58
C GLN A 176 14.51 8.83 13.88
N TRP A 177 14.95 7.99 14.80
CA TRP A 177 15.65 8.36 16.02
C TRP A 177 17.13 8.24 15.73
N HIS A 178 17.78 9.39 15.59
CA HIS A 178 19.12 9.46 15.03
C HIS A 178 20.20 8.97 16.01
N TYR A 179 21.08 8.10 15.51
CA TYR A 179 22.39 7.84 16.10
C TYR A 179 23.39 8.82 15.45
N ASN A 180 24.13 9.58 16.25
CA ASN A 180 25.24 10.40 15.76
C ASN A 180 26.56 9.65 16.02
N PRO A 181 27.10 8.90 15.04
CA PRO A 181 28.35 8.19 15.22
C PRO A 181 29.57 9.10 15.29
N ASN A 182 29.46 10.38 14.91
CA ASN A 182 30.60 11.30 14.95
C ASN A 182 30.96 11.68 16.39
N THR A 183 29.97 11.72 17.28
CA THR A 183 30.17 12.04 18.68
C THR A 183 30.38 10.79 19.54
N GLY A 184 30.20 9.57 18.98
CA GLY A 184 30.17 8.33 19.75
C GLY A 184 29.08 8.31 20.84
N GLU A 185 28.20 9.30 20.80
CA GLU A 185 27.15 9.50 21.77
C GLU A 185 26.05 8.48 21.53
N SER A 186 25.69 7.75 22.59
CA SER A 186 24.62 6.76 22.52
C SER A 186 23.33 7.40 22.01
N TYR A 187 22.43 6.57 21.46
CA TYR A 187 21.08 6.89 20.95
C TYR A 187 20.23 7.89 21.79
N TRP A 188 20.64 8.19 23.02
CA TRP A 188 19.92 9.00 23.99
C TRP A 188 20.33 10.48 24.02
N THR A 189 21.58 10.87 23.66
CA THR A 189 22.12 12.22 23.98
C THR A 189 22.20 13.20 22.80
N SER A 190 21.84 12.81 21.58
CA SER A 190 21.73 13.74 20.45
C SER A 190 20.39 13.57 19.72
N ARG A 191 19.29 13.77 20.44
CA ARG A 191 17.94 13.72 19.87
C ARG A 191 17.69 14.99 19.08
N TRP A 192 17.73 14.84 17.77
CA TRP A 192 17.14 15.82 16.87
C TRP A 192 16.15 15.14 15.93
N GLN A 193 15.28 15.92 15.32
CA GLN A 193 14.29 15.41 14.38
C GLN A 193 14.00 16.45 13.31
N THR A 194 13.89 16.02 12.05
CA THR A 194 13.47 16.90 10.96
C THR A 194 12.01 16.66 10.64
N LEU A 195 11.28 17.75 10.39
CA LEU A 195 9.92 17.70 9.89
C LEU A 195 9.71 18.70 8.77
N TYR A 196 8.67 18.47 7.97
CA TYR A 196 8.14 19.42 6.99
C TYR A 196 6.68 19.69 7.32
N ASP A 197 6.31 20.95 7.47
CA ASP A 197 4.89 21.30 7.57
C ASP A 197 4.34 21.64 6.18
N GLN A 198 3.36 20.87 5.72
CA GLN A 198 2.80 21.02 4.37
C GLN A 198 2.08 22.36 4.15
N LYS A 199 1.51 22.96 5.20
CA LYS A 199 0.77 24.22 5.09
C LYS A 199 1.68 25.43 5.25
N LEU A 200 2.65 25.36 6.15
CA LEU A 200 3.69 26.38 6.29
C LEU A 200 4.70 26.32 5.12
N ARG A 201 4.73 25.19 4.38
CA ARG A 201 5.65 24.89 3.28
C ARG A 201 7.11 25.10 3.70
N ARG A 202 7.48 24.54 4.84
CA ARG A 202 8.79 24.80 5.46
C ARG A 202 9.29 23.57 6.21
N PHE A 203 10.60 23.34 6.14
CA PHE A 203 11.29 22.34 6.94
C PHE A 203 11.73 22.92 8.29
N PHE A 204 11.75 22.08 9.32
CA PHE A 204 12.21 22.44 10.65
C PHE A 204 13.11 21.33 11.19
N SER A 205 14.16 21.71 11.91
CA SER A 205 14.97 20.79 12.72
C SER A 205 14.77 21.10 14.19
N ILE A 206 14.33 20.09 14.93
CA ILE A 206 14.08 20.15 16.36
C ILE A 206 15.31 19.57 17.05
N TYR A 207 15.96 20.33 17.93
CA TYR A 207 17.05 19.84 18.77
C TYR A 207 16.59 19.80 20.23
N PHE A 208 16.12 18.63 20.67
CA PHE A 208 15.47 18.48 21.99
C PHE A 208 16.40 18.88 23.13
N ASN A 209 17.68 18.50 23.05
CA ASN A 209 18.66 18.78 24.11
C ASN A 209 19.03 20.26 24.21
N LYS A 210 19.00 20.97 23.08
CA LYS A 210 19.25 22.42 23.04
C LYS A 210 17.99 23.23 23.29
N ARG A 211 16.82 22.57 23.33
CA ARG A 211 15.49 23.21 23.37
C ARG A 211 15.27 24.24 22.24
N THR A 212 15.88 24.00 21.08
CA THR A 212 15.83 24.91 19.93
C THR A 212 15.14 24.28 18.72
N VAL A 213 14.41 25.10 17.98
CA VAL A 213 13.86 24.76 16.67
C VAL A 213 14.53 25.64 15.62
N VAL A 214 15.19 25.01 14.64
CA VAL A 214 15.79 25.69 13.49
C VAL A 214 14.79 25.65 12.34
N LYS A 215 14.57 26.80 11.71
CA LYS A 215 13.64 26.96 10.58
C LYS A 215 14.44 26.98 9.27
N GLY A 216 14.08 26.11 8.33
CA GLY A 216 14.56 26.20 6.96
C GLY A 216 13.90 27.33 6.18
N PRO A 217 14.30 27.55 4.91
CA PRO A 217 13.61 28.48 4.04
C PRO A 217 12.18 28.04 3.78
N GLN A 218 11.30 29.01 3.57
CA GLN A 218 9.94 28.74 3.12
C GLN A 218 9.94 28.47 1.62
N LEU A 219 9.39 27.33 1.22
CA LEU A 219 9.23 27.01 -0.18
C LEU A 219 8.19 27.94 -0.81
N ALA A 220 8.54 28.54 -1.95
CA ALA A 220 7.62 29.35 -2.74
C ALA A 220 6.35 28.57 -3.08
N LYS A 221 5.20 29.24 -3.24
CA LYS A 221 3.89 28.58 -3.44
C LYS A 221 3.84 27.75 -4.73
N ASP A 222 4.56 28.20 -5.74
CA ASP A 222 4.74 27.61 -7.06
C ASP A 222 5.90 26.60 -7.13
N ALA A 223 6.69 26.46 -6.05
CA ALA A 223 7.74 25.45 -6.01
C ALA A 223 7.14 24.05 -6.26
N PRO A 224 7.78 23.22 -7.11
CA PRO A 224 7.25 21.92 -7.51
C PRO A 224 7.21 20.91 -6.37
N HIS A 225 8.00 21.13 -5.33
CA HIS A 225 8.14 20.24 -4.18
C HIS A 225 6.87 20.20 -3.32
N ASN A 226 6.38 18.99 -3.11
CA ASN A 226 5.29 18.57 -2.25
C ASN A 226 5.72 17.28 -1.53
N PRO A 227 6.61 17.40 -0.52
CA PRO A 227 7.07 16.27 0.27
C PRO A 227 5.91 15.45 0.85
N VAL A 228 6.08 14.12 0.82
CA VAL A 228 5.19 13.13 1.46
C VAL A 228 5.91 12.29 2.52
N GLN A 229 7.24 12.19 2.46
CA GLN A 229 8.07 11.48 3.45
C GLN A 229 9.50 12.06 3.50
N ILE A 230 10.17 11.96 4.66
CA ILE A 230 11.52 12.52 4.90
C ILE A 230 12.38 11.51 5.66
N GLY A 231 13.67 11.47 5.34
CA GLY A 231 14.65 10.61 5.98
C GLY A 231 14.49 9.16 5.50
N TYR A 232 13.93 8.31 6.34
CA TYR A 232 13.65 6.92 5.97
C TYR A 232 12.48 6.88 5.00
N LEU A 233 12.75 6.56 3.74
CA LEU A 233 11.73 6.41 2.73
C LEU A 233 11.33 4.94 2.66
N GLY A 234 10.11 4.65 3.10
CA GLY A 234 9.63 3.29 3.30
C GLY A 234 8.10 3.22 3.38
N LYS A 235 7.50 2.29 2.65
CA LYS A 235 6.06 1.97 2.68
C LYS A 235 5.85 0.47 2.79
N ASN A 236 5.12 0.05 3.82
CA ASN A 236 4.66 -1.32 4.12
C ASN A 236 5.75 -2.40 4.24
N ASN A 237 7.04 -2.04 4.23
CA ASN A 237 8.18 -2.97 4.33
C ASN A 237 8.09 -4.21 3.41
N LEU A 238 7.55 -4.02 2.20
CA LEU A 238 7.39 -5.10 1.21
C LEU A 238 8.59 -5.24 0.29
N ALA A 239 9.46 -4.24 0.28
CA ALA A 239 10.65 -4.18 -0.56
C ALA A 239 11.91 -4.05 0.31
N PRO A 240 12.21 -5.01 1.22
CA PRO A 240 13.49 -4.98 1.91
C PRO A 240 14.62 -4.85 0.88
N LEU A 241 15.46 -3.83 1.08
CA LEU A 241 16.67 -3.64 0.31
C LEU A 241 17.88 -3.95 1.17
N ASP A 242 18.88 -4.50 0.51
CA ASP A 242 20.19 -4.76 1.04
C ASP A 242 21.25 -4.27 0.04
N TRP A 243 22.37 -3.78 0.57
CA TRP A 243 23.54 -3.44 -0.23
C TRP A 243 24.75 -4.17 0.33
N GLY A 244 25.45 -4.86 -0.56
CA GLY A 244 26.71 -5.49 -0.24
C GLY A 244 27.88 -4.75 -0.89
N PRO A 245 28.93 -4.40 -0.13
CA PRO A 245 30.19 -3.90 -0.70
C PRO A 245 30.88 -4.99 -1.55
N PRO A 246 31.85 -4.61 -2.39
CA PRO A 246 32.71 -5.59 -3.03
C PRO A 246 33.52 -6.32 -1.97
N ASN A 247 33.76 -7.60 -2.21
CA ASN A 247 34.51 -8.47 -1.32
C ASN A 247 35.84 -8.86 -1.96
N LEU A 248 36.93 -8.68 -1.22
CA LEU A 248 38.26 -9.14 -1.62
C LEU A 248 38.56 -10.51 -1.04
N LYS A 249 39.30 -11.30 -1.80
CA LYS A 249 40.02 -12.47 -1.30
C LYS A 249 41.44 -12.01 -0.96
N LEU A 250 41.73 -11.87 0.33
CA LEU A 250 43.04 -11.46 0.82
C LEU A 250 43.71 -12.60 1.59
N SER A 251 45.04 -12.67 1.48
CA SER A 251 45.87 -13.48 2.37
C SER A 251 45.89 -12.86 3.78
N GLU A 252 46.18 -13.64 4.83
CA GLU A 252 46.30 -13.08 6.19
C GLU A 252 47.42 -12.03 6.30
N GLU A 253 48.46 -12.15 5.48
CA GLU A 253 49.56 -11.19 5.38
C GLU A 253 49.10 -9.86 4.80
N ASP A 254 48.30 -9.88 3.73
CA ASP A 254 47.73 -8.67 3.12
C ASP A 254 46.76 -7.96 4.05
N ILE A 255 46.00 -8.72 4.84
CA ILE A 255 45.09 -8.17 5.86
C ILE A 255 45.87 -7.39 6.91
N LYS A 256 46.96 -7.99 7.42
CA LYS A 256 47.87 -7.34 8.37
C LYS A 256 48.51 -6.11 7.74
N LYS A 257 48.99 -6.21 6.49
CA LYS A 257 49.65 -5.13 5.76
C LYS A 257 48.72 -3.94 5.52
N ARG A 258 47.43 -4.18 5.24
CA ARG A 258 46.42 -3.13 5.06
C ARG A 258 45.87 -2.56 6.39
N GLY A 259 46.37 -3.02 7.53
CA GLY A 259 45.91 -2.57 8.85
C GLY A 259 44.44 -2.89 9.13
N LEU A 260 43.87 -3.88 8.43
CA LEU A 260 42.48 -4.27 8.61
C LEU A 260 42.37 -5.12 9.88
N THR A 261 41.84 -4.55 10.96
CA THR A 261 41.56 -5.28 12.19
C THR A 261 40.45 -6.30 11.96
N ILE A 262 40.81 -7.58 12.12
CA ILE A 262 39.85 -8.68 12.18
C ILE A 262 39.07 -8.53 13.49
N ASP A 263 37.75 -8.44 13.39
CA ASP A 263 36.89 -8.54 14.57
C ASP A 263 37.04 -9.94 15.18
N PRO A 264 37.60 -10.08 16.40
CA PRO A 264 37.83 -11.37 17.02
C PRO A 264 36.54 -12.11 17.38
N ASN A 265 35.40 -11.40 17.47
CA ASN A 265 34.10 -11.98 17.79
C ASN A 265 33.34 -12.48 16.54
N ARG A 266 33.89 -12.26 15.34
CA ARG A 266 33.26 -12.77 14.12
C ARG A 266 33.42 -14.29 14.10
N PRO A 267 32.34 -15.07 13.84
CA PRO A 267 32.43 -16.52 13.76
C PRO A 267 33.58 -16.93 12.86
N LYS A 268 34.46 -17.83 13.33
CA LYS A 268 35.54 -18.36 12.50
C LYS A 268 34.91 -18.93 11.23
N PRO A 269 35.37 -18.55 10.02
CA PRO A 269 34.86 -19.13 8.79
C PRO A 269 35.04 -20.65 8.84
N LEU A 270 34.14 -21.38 8.16
CA LEU A 270 34.26 -22.83 7.99
C LEU A 270 35.69 -23.18 7.53
N PRO A 271 36.30 -24.24 8.06
CA PRO A 271 37.65 -24.63 7.66
C PRO A 271 37.70 -24.86 6.14
N PRO A 272 38.75 -24.38 5.45
CA PRO A 272 38.88 -24.58 4.02
C PRO A 272 39.00 -26.09 3.71
N PRO A 273 38.67 -26.53 2.48
CA PRO A 273 38.96 -27.88 2.04
C PRO A 273 40.47 -28.19 2.17
N PRO A 274 40.85 -29.46 2.41
CA PRO A 274 42.24 -29.85 2.65
C PRO A 274 43.14 -29.41 1.49
N GLY A 275 44.19 -28.64 1.81
CA GLY A 275 45.12 -28.06 0.84
C GLY A 275 44.88 -26.57 0.47
N GLY A 276 43.78 -25.96 0.91
CA GLY A 276 43.52 -24.54 0.71
C GLY A 276 44.10 -23.67 1.82
N THR A 277 44.88 -22.64 1.48
CA THR A 277 45.19 -21.55 2.41
C THR A 277 43.90 -20.85 2.83
N PRO A 278 43.72 -20.52 4.13
CA PRO A 278 42.52 -19.84 4.62
C PRO A 278 42.48 -18.40 4.09
N SER A 279 41.88 -18.20 2.92
CA SER A 279 41.60 -16.86 2.41
C SER A 279 40.34 -16.31 3.08
N ARG A 280 40.44 -15.12 3.68
CA ARG A 280 39.25 -14.46 4.25
C ARG A 280 38.64 -13.52 3.22
N ILE A 281 37.31 -13.54 3.20
CA ILE A 281 36.50 -12.62 2.40
C ILE A 281 36.22 -11.39 3.27
N ILE A 282 36.76 -10.24 2.87
CA ILE A 282 36.63 -8.99 3.62
C ILE A 282 35.97 -7.92 2.74
N PRO A 283 34.95 -7.21 3.24
CA PRO A 283 34.37 -6.08 2.54
C PRO A 283 35.38 -4.93 2.43
N ILE A 284 35.57 -4.37 1.23
CA ILE A 284 36.52 -3.25 0.99
C ILE A 284 36.10 -2.01 1.76
N VAL A 285 34.80 -1.74 1.75
CA VAL A 285 34.22 -0.56 2.37
C VAL A 285 33.09 -1.01 3.27
N ARG A 286 32.99 -0.41 4.46
CA ARG A 286 31.82 -0.61 5.31
C ARG A 286 30.77 0.41 4.91
N GLN A 287 29.55 -0.06 4.70
CA GLN A 287 28.40 0.83 4.64
C GLN A 287 28.30 1.56 5.97
N TYR A 288 28.06 2.86 5.90
CA TYR A 288 27.60 3.58 7.07
C TYR A 288 26.18 3.09 7.39
N LEU A 289 26.04 2.23 8.40
CA LEU A 289 24.77 1.56 8.78
C LEU A 289 23.69 2.51 9.32
N GLY A 290 23.87 3.82 9.19
CA GLY A 290 22.80 4.78 9.44
C GLY A 290 21.78 4.71 8.31
N TYR A 291 20.77 3.85 8.46
CA TYR A 291 19.72 3.53 7.48
C TYR A 291 18.95 4.72 6.86
N ALA A 292 19.24 5.99 7.17
CA ALA A 292 18.82 7.11 6.30
C ALA A 292 19.78 8.31 6.22
N TYR A 293 21.05 8.15 6.58
CA TYR A 293 22.04 9.21 6.38
C TYR A 293 23.01 8.86 5.27
N ALA A 294 22.99 9.70 4.25
CA ALA A 294 24.11 9.83 3.33
C ALA A 294 25.02 10.98 3.76
N GLY A 295 25.63 10.84 4.94
CA GLY A 295 26.47 11.90 5.49
C GLY A 295 25.66 13.13 5.85
N GLU A 296 25.68 14.16 4.99
CA GLU A 296 25.08 15.47 5.24
C GLU A 296 23.64 15.62 4.73
N TYR A 297 23.10 14.61 4.03
CA TYR A 297 21.78 14.71 3.40
C TYR A 297 20.76 13.74 3.99
N LEU A 298 19.51 14.19 4.01
CA LEU A 298 18.30 13.39 4.20
C LEU A 298 17.61 13.19 2.85
N LEU A 299 17.00 12.02 2.63
CA LEU A 299 16.14 11.82 1.47
C LEU A 299 14.76 12.45 1.71
N VAL A 300 14.19 13.08 0.69
CA VAL A 300 12.83 13.61 0.71
C VAL A 300 12.06 13.02 -0.47
N LEU A 301 10.99 12.29 -0.19
CA LEU A 301 10.10 11.79 -1.24
C LEU A 301 9.04 12.83 -1.55
N ASP A 302 8.95 13.21 -2.82
CA ASP A 302 7.89 14.05 -3.36
C ASP A 302 6.67 13.22 -3.79
N LYS A 303 5.47 13.83 -3.78
CA LYS A 303 4.24 13.19 -4.27
C LYS A 303 4.34 12.64 -5.70
N THR A 304 5.21 13.20 -6.54
CA THR A 304 5.45 12.79 -7.92
C THR A 304 6.30 11.52 -8.06
N GLY A 305 6.85 11.00 -6.95
CA GLY A 305 7.79 9.90 -6.93
C GLY A 305 9.25 10.32 -7.09
N ARG A 306 9.53 11.62 -7.27
CA ARG A 306 10.88 12.18 -7.23
C ARG A 306 11.44 12.12 -5.81
N ILE A 307 12.72 11.80 -5.70
CA ILE A 307 13.44 11.78 -4.43
C ILE A 307 14.53 12.84 -4.48
N ASP A 308 14.54 13.75 -3.52
CA ASP A 308 15.48 14.85 -3.41
C ASP A 308 16.38 14.70 -2.18
N LEU A 309 17.55 15.36 -2.23
CA LEU A 309 18.47 15.51 -1.12
C LEU A 309 18.14 16.80 -0.37
N LEU A 310 17.94 16.69 0.94
CA LEU A 310 17.78 17.82 1.85
C LEU A 310 19.03 17.92 2.73
N ASP A 311 19.72 19.05 2.67
CA ASP A 311 20.83 19.33 3.59
C ASP A 311 20.28 19.46 5.01
N HIS A 312 20.76 18.63 5.93
CA HIS A 312 20.21 18.61 7.30
C HIS A 312 20.60 19.81 8.17
N LYS A 313 21.60 20.61 7.76
CA LYS A 313 22.04 21.82 8.47
C LYS A 313 21.30 23.05 7.97
N THR A 314 21.21 23.20 6.65
CA THR A 314 20.59 24.39 6.02
C THR A 314 19.09 24.21 5.81
N LEU A 315 18.61 22.96 5.75
CA LEU A 315 17.24 22.59 5.42
C LEU A 315 16.82 23.03 4.01
N GLU A 316 17.80 23.13 3.11
CA GLU A 316 17.60 23.43 1.69
C GLU A 316 17.75 22.16 0.84
N PHE A 317 17.08 22.14 -0.31
CA PHE A 317 17.26 21.07 -1.29
C PHE A 317 18.63 21.21 -1.97
N ALA A 318 19.46 20.18 -1.87
CA ALA A 318 20.79 20.13 -2.48
C ALA A 318 20.78 19.58 -3.91
N GLY A 319 19.70 18.90 -4.32
CA GLY A 319 19.54 18.33 -5.65
C GLY A 319 18.64 17.11 -5.67
N THR A 320 18.47 16.51 -6.86
CA THR A 320 17.71 15.27 -7.04
C THR A 320 18.57 14.07 -6.68
N ALA A 321 18.08 13.19 -5.81
CA ALA A 321 18.70 11.91 -5.50
C ALA A 321 18.29 10.81 -6.50
N GLY A 322 17.08 10.91 -7.07
CA GLY A 322 16.57 10.08 -8.14
C GLY A 322 15.06 9.94 -8.08
N PHE A 323 14.52 8.74 -8.36
CA PHE A 323 13.08 8.49 -8.43
C PHE A 323 12.71 7.12 -7.87
N LEU A 324 11.45 6.95 -7.47
CA LEU A 324 10.92 5.61 -7.19
C LEU A 324 10.92 4.78 -8.49
N PRO A 325 11.53 3.59 -8.51
CA PRO A 325 11.56 2.78 -9.71
C PRO A 325 10.16 2.30 -10.06
N ARG A 326 9.91 2.14 -11.36
CA ARG A 326 8.63 1.71 -11.91
C ARG A 326 8.58 0.18 -12.03
N PRO A 327 7.70 -0.51 -11.29
CA PRO A 327 7.39 -1.91 -11.53
C PRO A 327 6.73 -2.08 -12.90
N GLN A 328 6.97 -3.21 -13.55
CA GLN A 328 6.29 -3.56 -14.81
C GLN A 328 4.77 -3.52 -14.59
N PHE A 329 4.02 -2.96 -15.56
CA PHE A 329 2.56 -2.67 -15.52
C PHE A 329 2.09 -1.43 -14.75
N SER A 330 2.98 -0.65 -14.12
CA SER A 330 2.61 0.74 -13.78
C SER A 330 2.39 1.52 -15.09
N SER A 331 1.43 2.42 -15.12
CA SER A 331 0.97 3.10 -16.32
C SER A 331 1.57 4.50 -16.52
N THR A 332 1.91 5.17 -15.43
CA THR A 332 2.45 6.52 -15.39
C THR A 332 3.93 6.57 -15.75
N GLU A 333 4.40 7.70 -16.28
CA GLU A 333 5.83 7.92 -16.57
C GLU A 333 6.70 7.80 -15.31
N SER A 334 6.18 8.20 -14.15
CA SER A 334 6.80 8.03 -12.83
C SER A 334 5.90 7.27 -11.86
N ALA A 335 6.49 6.42 -11.01
CA ALA A 335 5.75 5.74 -9.96
C ALA A 335 5.61 6.64 -8.72
N THR A 336 4.39 6.88 -8.26
CA THR A 336 4.13 7.70 -7.07
C THR A 336 3.94 6.85 -5.80
N ASP A 337 3.99 7.49 -4.61
CA ASP A 337 3.61 6.83 -3.35
C ASP A 337 2.21 6.21 -3.43
N ALA A 338 1.27 6.87 -4.12
CA ALA A 338 -0.10 6.41 -4.24
C ALA A 338 -0.23 5.18 -5.14
N ASP A 339 0.63 5.03 -6.15
CA ASP A 339 0.56 3.94 -7.14
C ASP A 339 1.21 2.65 -6.65
N LEU A 340 2.16 2.76 -5.72
CA LEU A 340 2.98 1.65 -5.26
C LEU A 340 2.42 1.02 -4.00
N LEU A 341 2.42 -0.31 -3.96
CA LEU A 341 1.98 -1.03 -2.77
C LEU A 341 3.02 -0.91 -1.65
N GLY A 342 4.29 -0.90 -1.99
CA GLY A 342 5.38 -0.63 -1.08
C GLY A 342 6.62 -0.17 -1.84
N TYR A 343 7.49 0.55 -1.16
CA TYR A 343 8.79 0.95 -1.69
C TYR A 343 9.72 1.23 -0.53
N HIS A 344 11.00 1.16 -0.79
CA HIS A 344 12.04 1.60 0.13
C HIS A 344 13.14 2.29 -0.68
N ALA A 345 13.78 3.31 -0.11
CA ALA A 345 14.94 3.95 -0.70
C ALA A 345 15.99 4.24 0.37
N PHE A 346 17.24 3.94 0.03
CA PHE A 346 18.39 4.14 0.91
C PHE A 346 19.46 4.94 0.20
N PRO A 347 20.01 5.96 0.86
CA PRO A 347 21.15 6.65 0.33
C PRO A 347 22.43 5.90 0.75
N LEU A 348 23.47 5.96 -0.08
CA LEU A 348 24.77 5.35 0.22
C LEU A 348 25.79 6.44 0.53
N ALA A 349 26.45 6.31 1.68
CA ALA A 349 27.66 7.04 2.01
C ALA A 349 28.68 6.09 2.64
N PHE A 350 29.96 6.34 2.38
CA PHE A 350 31.03 5.55 2.95
C PHE A 350 31.42 6.05 4.33
N THR A 351 31.79 5.14 5.23
CA THR A 351 32.21 5.52 6.59
C THR A 351 33.50 6.33 6.61
N THR A 352 34.35 6.18 5.59
CA THR A 352 35.69 6.77 5.51
C THR A 352 35.66 8.28 5.29
N ASP A 353 34.80 8.75 4.37
CA ASP A 353 34.71 10.17 4.00
C ASP A 353 33.33 10.78 4.24
N LYS A 354 32.33 9.96 4.59
CA LYS A 354 30.92 10.37 4.81
C LYS A 354 30.31 11.10 3.61
N LYS A 355 30.88 10.93 2.42
CA LYS A 355 30.36 11.55 1.20
C LYS A 355 29.21 10.71 0.64
N TYR A 356 28.16 11.38 0.18
CA TYR A 356 27.10 10.76 -0.60
C TYR A 356 27.66 10.17 -1.90
N ARG A 357 27.29 8.93 -2.21
CA ARG A 357 27.73 8.20 -3.41
C ARG A 357 26.60 7.93 -4.40
N GLY A 358 25.37 8.30 -4.03
CA GLY A 358 24.17 7.93 -4.75
C GLY A 358 23.20 7.17 -3.87
N MET A 359 22.12 6.67 -4.47
CA MET A 359 21.07 5.95 -3.74
C MET A 359 20.61 4.73 -4.51
N TYR A 360 19.91 3.86 -3.80
CA TYR A 360 19.21 2.74 -4.40
C TYR A 360 17.81 2.65 -3.84
N ALA A 361 16.86 2.35 -4.71
CA ALA A 361 15.45 2.32 -4.38
C ALA A 361 14.79 1.10 -5.01
N ALA A 362 13.82 0.53 -4.32
CA ALA A 362 12.98 -0.54 -4.84
C ALA A 362 11.50 -0.25 -4.59
N SER A 363 10.67 -0.72 -5.51
CA SER A 363 9.23 -0.49 -5.52
C SER A 363 8.49 -1.76 -5.89
N VAL A 364 7.38 -2.02 -5.20
CA VAL A 364 6.48 -3.15 -5.45
C VAL A 364 5.23 -2.63 -6.16
N SER A 365 4.82 -3.33 -7.21
CA SER A 365 3.63 -3.01 -7.99
C SER A 365 2.38 -3.00 -7.11
N ARG A 366 1.34 -2.30 -7.56
CA ARG A 366 0.07 -2.20 -6.86
C ARG A 366 -0.51 -3.56 -6.46
N GLU A 367 -0.33 -4.56 -7.31
CA GLU A 367 -0.84 -5.93 -7.09
C GLU A 367 0.09 -6.79 -6.24
N GLY A 368 1.29 -6.30 -5.88
CA GLY A 368 2.27 -7.11 -5.17
C GLY A 368 3.04 -8.11 -6.01
N THR A 369 2.86 -8.08 -7.34
CA THR A 369 3.30 -9.16 -8.24
C THR A 369 4.59 -8.87 -9.00
N ALA A 370 5.04 -7.62 -8.99
CA ALA A 370 6.32 -7.23 -9.59
C ALA A 370 7.08 -6.28 -8.66
N LEU A 371 8.40 -6.41 -8.69
CA LEU A 371 9.32 -5.54 -7.97
C LEU A 371 10.30 -4.95 -8.99
N ALA A 372 10.57 -3.66 -8.86
CA ALA A 372 11.61 -2.94 -9.59
C ALA A 372 12.67 -2.45 -8.62
N LEU A 373 13.91 -2.48 -9.07
CA LEU A 373 15.07 -1.99 -8.33
C LEU A 373 15.85 -1.04 -9.24
N ALA A 374 16.22 0.13 -8.73
CA ALA A 374 17.03 1.10 -9.43
C ALA A 374 18.17 1.61 -8.56
N VAL A 375 19.28 1.95 -9.23
CA VAL A 375 20.46 2.55 -8.63
C VAL A 375 20.74 3.88 -9.32
N TYR A 376 20.99 4.91 -8.52
CA TYR A 376 21.23 6.28 -8.95
C TYR A 376 22.58 6.75 -8.45
N ASP A 377 23.32 7.48 -9.27
CA ASP A 377 24.61 8.05 -8.88
C ASP A 377 24.45 9.25 -7.92
N GLU A 378 25.57 9.84 -7.52
CA GLU A 378 25.62 11.01 -6.62
C GLU A 378 24.87 12.25 -7.18
N LYS A 379 24.60 12.30 -8.49
CA LYS A 379 23.88 13.39 -9.17
C LYS A 379 22.41 13.04 -9.43
N GLY A 380 21.97 11.88 -8.95
CA GLY A 380 20.62 11.36 -9.15
C GLY A 380 20.35 10.83 -10.56
N LYS A 381 21.38 10.57 -11.37
CA LYS A 381 21.24 9.94 -12.68
C LYS A 381 21.11 8.44 -12.52
N LEU A 382 20.15 7.84 -13.23
CA LEU A 382 19.95 6.40 -13.25
C LEU A 382 21.19 5.69 -13.83
N ILE A 383 21.82 4.83 -13.01
CA ILE A 383 22.91 3.95 -13.43
C ILE A 383 22.34 2.69 -14.07
N LYS A 384 21.46 2.00 -13.33
CA LYS A 384 20.90 0.71 -13.74
C LYS A 384 19.54 0.49 -13.08
N THR A 385 18.66 -0.17 -13.83
CA THR A 385 17.38 -0.69 -13.33
C THR A 385 17.31 -2.18 -13.57
N SER A 386 16.59 -2.89 -12.72
CA SER A 386 16.28 -4.30 -12.88
C SER A 386 14.87 -4.58 -12.38
N HIS A 387 14.30 -5.68 -12.85
CA HIS A 387 12.94 -6.10 -12.51
C HIS A 387 12.98 -7.58 -12.12
N THR A 388 12.06 -7.97 -11.25
CA THR A 388 11.86 -9.39 -10.96
C THR A 388 11.34 -10.12 -12.20
N THR A 389 11.95 -11.25 -12.50
CA THR A 389 11.60 -12.12 -13.64
C THR A 389 11.76 -13.58 -13.26
N LEU A 390 10.85 -14.43 -13.70
CA LEU A 390 11.02 -15.87 -13.65
C LEU A 390 11.80 -16.35 -14.87
N THR A 391 12.89 -17.09 -14.65
CA THR A 391 13.61 -17.73 -15.74
C THR A 391 13.19 -19.19 -15.84
N LYS A 392 12.79 -19.62 -17.04
CA LYS A 392 12.31 -20.98 -17.30
C LYS A 392 13.05 -21.59 -18.48
N ASP A 393 13.58 -22.79 -18.28
CA ASP A 393 14.24 -23.54 -19.35
C ASP A 393 13.20 -24.40 -20.08
N ILE A 394 12.94 -24.07 -21.35
CA ILE A 394 12.00 -24.80 -22.21
C ILE A 394 12.78 -25.32 -23.41
N ARG A 395 12.94 -26.66 -23.50
CA ARG A 395 13.60 -27.32 -24.66
C ARG A 395 14.97 -26.69 -24.99
N SER A 396 15.81 -26.50 -23.97
CA SER A 396 17.14 -25.89 -24.08
C SER A 396 17.17 -24.40 -24.43
N ARG A 397 16.03 -23.71 -24.48
CA ARG A 397 15.96 -22.24 -24.56
C ARG A 397 15.55 -21.65 -23.23
N ARG A 398 16.32 -20.66 -22.77
CA ARG A 398 16.06 -19.91 -21.55
C ARG A 398 15.07 -18.79 -21.85
N GLN A 399 13.86 -18.88 -21.31
CA GLN A 399 12.84 -17.83 -21.44
C GLN A 399 12.77 -17.01 -20.16
N VAL A 400 12.84 -15.68 -20.30
CA VAL A 400 12.67 -14.73 -19.20
C VAL A 400 11.23 -14.23 -19.22
N ILE A 401 10.50 -14.50 -18.14
CA ILE A 401 9.09 -14.15 -17.99
C ILE A 401 8.97 -13.08 -16.90
N PRO A 402 8.37 -11.91 -17.18
CA PRO A 402 7.98 -10.93 -16.15
C PRO A 402 7.30 -11.55 -14.92
N SER A 403 7.74 -11.22 -13.70
CA SER A 403 7.10 -11.76 -12.48
C SER A 403 5.61 -11.48 -12.41
N SER A 404 5.20 -10.28 -12.83
CA SER A 404 3.81 -9.86 -12.93
C SER A 404 2.95 -10.77 -13.82
N ARG A 405 3.54 -11.49 -14.79
CA ARG A 405 2.88 -12.54 -15.56
C ARG A 405 3.06 -13.92 -14.91
N ALA A 406 4.26 -14.21 -14.43
CA ALA A 406 4.60 -15.50 -13.85
C ALA A 406 3.72 -15.84 -12.64
N VAL A 407 3.38 -14.86 -11.81
CA VAL A 407 2.52 -15.03 -10.64
C VAL A 407 1.16 -15.60 -10.97
N PHE A 408 0.57 -15.22 -12.11
CA PHE A 408 -0.79 -15.64 -12.45
C PHE A 408 -0.85 -17.01 -13.13
N PHE A 409 0.24 -17.45 -13.78
CA PHE A 409 0.17 -18.60 -14.70
C PHE A 409 1.31 -19.63 -14.58
N GLU A 410 2.47 -19.27 -14.04
CA GLU A 410 3.65 -20.15 -14.07
C GLU A 410 3.85 -20.92 -12.75
N ALA A 411 3.36 -20.41 -11.62
CA ALA A 411 3.47 -21.10 -10.36
C ALA A 411 2.41 -22.23 -10.22
N PRO A 412 2.70 -23.32 -9.49
CA PRO A 412 1.70 -24.34 -9.19
C PRO A 412 0.45 -23.70 -8.56
N TRP A 413 -0.74 -24.11 -9.01
CA TRP A 413 -2.05 -23.56 -8.56
C TRP A 413 -2.29 -22.07 -8.84
N ALA A 414 -1.35 -21.33 -9.43
CA ALA A 414 -1.57 -19.96 -9.83
C ALA A 414 -2.71 -19.84 -10.85
N PRO A 415 -2.78 -20.66 -11.94
CA PRO A 415 -3.91 -20.61 -12.86
C PRO A 415 -5.27 -20.79 -12.16
N ALA A 416 -5.37 -21.75 -11.24
CA ALA A 416 -6.60 -22.00 -10.49
C ALA A 416 -6.99 -20.80 -9.61
N SER A 417 -6.02 -20.18 -8.91
CA SER A 417 -6.26 -19.01 -8.06
C SER A 417 -6.62 -17.78 -8.90
N THR A 418 -5.98 -17.60 -10.07
CA THR A 418 -6.28 -16.56 -11.05
C THR A 418 -7.70 -16.72 -11.60
N ILE A 419 -8.09 -17.93 -12.00
CA ILE A 419 -9.45 -18.24 -12.47
C ILE A 419 -10.46 -18.01 -11.36
N GLY A 420 -10.19 -18.46 -10.14
CA GLY A 420 -11.04 -18.24 -8.97
C GLY A 420 -11.26 -16.75 -8.70
N LYS A 421 -10.18 -15.96 -8.66
CA LYS A 421 -10.23 -14.50 -8.54
C LYS A 421 -11.06 -13.88 -9.67
N TYR A 422 -10.82 -14.26 -10.91
CA TYR A 422 -11.52 -13.75 -12.09
C TYR A 422 -13.03 -14.04 -12.05
N LEU A 423 -13.43 -15.26 -11.65
CA LEU A 423 -14.84 -15.62 -11.52
C LEU A 423 -15.54 -14.83 -10.42
N VAL A 424 -14.88 -14.64 -9.27
CA VAL A 424 -15.42 -13.85 -8.15
C VAL A 424 -15.55 -12.38 -8.50
N GLU A 425 -14.58 -11.80 -9.21
CA GLU A 425 -14.69 -10.44 -9.74
C GLU A 425 -15.84 -10.30 -10.74
N ASN A 426 -16.18 -11.34 -11.49
CA ASN A 426 -17.32 -11.34 -12.41
C ASN A 426 -18.68 -11.55 -11.74
N LEU A 427 -18.72 -12.03 -10.48
CA LEU A 427 -19.95 -12.02 -9.67
C LEU A 427 -20.27 -10.63 -9.12
N HIS A 428 -19.29 -9.72 -9.14
CA HIS A 428 -19.47 -8.33 -8.73
C HIS A 428 -20.39 -7.58 -9.71
N PRO A 429 -21.20 -6.60 -9.23
CA PRO A 429 -22.02 -5.74 -10.09
C PRO A 429 -21.30 -5.16 -11.31
N PRO A 430 -21.80 -5.38 -12.55
CA PRO A 430 -21.19 -4.87 -13.78
C PRO A 430 -20.92 -3.37 -13.75
N LEU A 431 -21.88 -2.57 -13.27
CA LEU A 431 -21.74 -1.12 -13.16
C LEU A 431 -20.56 -0.72 -12.26
N LEU A 432 -20.36 -1.44 -11.16
CA LEU A 432 -19.25 -1.16 -10.25
C LEU A 432 -17.91 -1.66 -10.81
N SER A 433 -17.89 -2.71 -11.62
CA SER A 433 -16.69 -3.13 -12.37
C SER A 433 -16.28 -2.07 -13.40
N ILE A 434 -17.24 -1.46 -14.09
CA ILE A 434 -17.00 -0.31 -14.98
C ILE A 434 -16.52 0.90 -14.17
N ALA A 435 -17.15 1.20 -13.03
CA ALA A 435 -16.65 2.28 -12.16
C ALA A 435 -15.21 2.01 -11.70
N SER A 436 -14.87 0.76 -11.42
CA SER A 436 -13.50 0.34 -11.05
C SER A 436 -12.49 0.56 -12.17
N TYR A 437 -12.89 0.43 -13.44
CA TYR A 437 -12.05 0.78 -14.59
C TYR A 437 -11.69 2.27 -14.58
N PHE A 438 -12.68 3.15 -14.44
CA PHE A 438 -12.48 4.61 -14.54
C PHE A 438 -11.86 5.25 -13.31
N THR A 439 -11.98 4.61 -12.15
CA THR A 439 -11.50 5.15 -10.86
C THR A 439 -10.23 4.46 -10.37
N ALA A 440 -9.65 3.56 -11.16
CA ALA A 440 -8.54 2.71 -10.72
C ALA A 440 -7.33 3.49 -10.17
N ASP A 441 -6.99 4.62 -10.81
CA ASP A 441 -5.87 5.50 -10.42
C ASP A 441 -6.25 6.51 -9.31
N SER A 442 -7.53 6.64 -8.98
CA SER A 442 -7.99 7.56 -7.92
C SER A 442 -7.79 7.01 -6.51
N PHE A 443 -7.49 5.71 -6.39
CA PHE A 443 -7.28 5.06 -5.10
C PHE A 443 -5.80 4.81 -4.87
N GLU A 444 -5.37 4.99 -3.64
CA GLU A 444 -4.08 4.51 -3.19
C GLU A 444 -3.95 2.97 -3.34
N ALA A 445 -2.77 2.47 -3.68
CA ALA A 445 -2.49 1.06 -3.92
C ALA A 445 -2.98 0.13 -2.82
N THR A 446 -2.67 0.48 -1.56
CA THR A 446 -3.09 -0.28 -0.38
C THR A 446 -4.59 -0.24 -0.18
N ALA A 447 -5.24 0.90 -0.45
CA ALA A 447 -6.68 1.06 -0.30
C ALA A 447 -7.45 0.11 -1.23
N GLY A 448 -6.86 -0.29 -2.36
CA GLY A 448 -7.46 -1.26 -3.28
C GLY A 448 -7.62 -2.67 -2.72
N HIS A 449 -6.74 -3.09 -1.81
CA HIS A 449 -6.84 -4.41 -1.18
C HIS A 449 -7.94 -4.50 -0.14
N ARG A 450 -8.44 -3.37 0.38
CA ARG A 450 -9.54 -3.29 1.36
C ARG A 450 -10.89 -2.89 0.75
N ALA A 451 -10.95 -2.62 -0.55
CA ALA A 451 -12.15 -2.11 -1.16
C ALA A 451 -13.19 -3.23 -1.39
N LEU A 452 -14.45 -2.96 -1.01
CA LEU A 452 -15.57 -3.91 -1.08
C LEU A 452 -16.44 -3.73 -2.33
N PHE A 453 -16.63 -2.49 -2.79
CA PHE A 453 -17.58 -2.15 -3.86
C PHE A 453 -16.88 -1.70 -5.15
N VAL A 454 -15.84 -0.89 -5.06
CA VAL A 454 -15.04 -0.51 -6.22
C VAL A 454 -13.73 -1.24 -6.08
N LEU A 455 -13.36 -2.04 -7.07
CA LEU A 455 -12.24 -2.98 -7.01
C LEU A 455 -11.08 -2.46 -7.88
N PRO A 456 -10.26 -1.49 -7.41
CA PRO A 456 -9.17 -0.91 -8.21
C PRO A 456 -8.02 -1.89 -8.49
N ASN A 457 -8.01 -3.04 -7.81
CA ASN A 457 -7.05 -4.14 -8.00
C ASN A 457 -7.66 -5.35 -8.77
N SER A 458 -8.84 -5.14 -9.40
CA SER A 458 -9.46 -6.13 -10.29
C SER A 458 -8.78 -6.19 -11.65
N PHE A 459 -8.96 -7.28 -12.39
CA PHE A 459 -8.43 -7.41 -13.76
C PHE A 459 -8.97 -6.30 -14.69
N VAL A 460 -10.21 -5.88 -14.46
CA VAL A 460 -10.86 -4.78 -15.20
C VAL A 460 -10.16 -3.46 -14.89
N ALA A 461 -9.96 -3.16 -13.61
CA ALA A 461 -9.27 -1.96 -13.17
C ALA A 461 -7.81 -1.91 -13.62
N MET A 462 -7.11 -3.06 -13.67
CA MET A 462 -5.75 -3.13 -14.22
C MET A 462 -5.70 -2.63 -15.67
N LYS A 463 -6.70 -2.95 -16.51
CA LYS A 463 -6.81 -2.38 -17.87
C LYS A 463 -7.19 -0.91 -17.88
N GLY A 464 -7.97 -0.46 -16.90
CA GLY A 464 -8.28 0.95 -16.65
C GLY A 464 -7.06 1.79 -16.28
N ARG A 465 -6.00 1.16 -15.76
CA ARG A 465 -4.73 1.84 -15.46
C ARG A 465 -3.76 1.81 -16.62
N ASP A 466 -3.64 0.73 -17.37
CA ASP A 466 -2.64 0.53 -18.44
C ASP A 466 -2.57 1.64 -19.52
N ILE A 467 -1.84 2.74 -19.30
CA ILE A 467 -1.74 3.90 -20.21
C ILE A 467 -1.03 3.57 -21.54
N GLY A 468 -0.37 2.41 -21.65
CA GLY A 468 0.46 2.01 -22.80
C GLY A 468 -0.26 1.69 -24.12
N GLY A 469 -1.49 2.15 -24.33
CA GLY A 469 -2.25 1.88 -25.55
C GLY A 469 -3.47 2.76 -25.76
N ASN A 470 -4.10 2.62 -26.94
CA ASN A 470 -5.31 3.35 -27.30
C ASN A 470 -6.44 3.04 -26.28
N ILE A 471 -7.11 4.09 -25.80
CA ILE A 471 -8.21 3.97 -24.83
C ILE A 471 -9.31 2.99 -25.29
N GLY A 472 -9.60 2.94 -26.59
CA GLY A 472 -10.60 2.04 -27.16
C GLY A 472 -10.22 0.56 -27.08
N THR A 473 -8.95 0.21 -27.33
CA THR A 473 -8.50 -1.19 -27.24
C THR A 473 -8.48 -1.67 -25.78
N ARG A 474 -8.11 -0.77 -24.86
CA ARG A 474 -8.14 -1.03 -23.42
C ARG A 474 -9.57 -1.22 -22.91
N PHE A 475 -10.48 -0.34 -23.32
CA PHE A 475 -11.89 -0.44 -22.96
C PHE A 475 -12.52 -1.72 -23.52
N TYR A 476 -12.23 -2.07 -24.78
CA TYR A 476 -12.66 -3.33 -25.37
C TYR A 476 -12.13 -4.55 -24.61
N ALA A 477 -10.84 -4.55 -24.23
CA ALA A 477 -10.27 -5.61 -23.40
C ALA A 477 -10.97 -5.70 -22.03
N ALA A 478 -11.25 -4.57 -21.40
CA ALA A 478 -12.01 -4.52 -20.15
C ALA A 478 -13.44 -5.07 -20.31
N LEU A 479 -14.12 -4.76 -21.42
CA LEU A 479 -15.42 -5.32 -21.77
C LEU A 479 -15.38 -6.85 -21.92
N LEU A 480 -14.33 -7.38 -22.56
CA LEU A 480 -14.13 -8.83 -22.67
C LEU A 480 -13.91 -9.50 -21.30
N ILE A 481 -13.18 -8.84 -20.39
CA ILE A 481 -12.94 -9.33 -19.03
C ILE A 481 -14.25 -9.37 -18.20
N ILE A 482 -15.16 -8.41 -18.38
CA ILE A 482 -16.46 -8.39 -17.69
C ILE A 482 -17.58 -9.15 -18.42
N LEU A 483 -17.28 -9.73 -19.59
CA LEU A 483 -18.28 -10.40 -20.42
C LEU A 483 -19.06 -11.50 -19.66
N PRO A 484 -18.44 -12.35 -18.82
CA PRO A 484 -19.19 -13.32 -18.02
C PRO A 484 -20.22 -12.66 -17.09
N SER A 485 -19.88 -11.54 -16.47
CA SER A 485 -20.80 -10.76 -15.62
C SER A 485 -21.99 -10.21 -16.43
N ILE A 486 -21.73 -9.72 -17.64
CA ILE A 486 -22.77 -9.23 -18.56
C ILE A 486 -23.70 -10.37 -18.98
N ILE A 487 -23.15 -11.53 -19.38
CA ILE A 487 -23.94 -12.71 -19.77
C ILE A 487 -24.82 -13.16 -18.60
N LEU A 488 -24.25 -13.23 -17.39
CA LEU A 488 -25.01 -13.56 -16.18
C LEU A 488 -26.13 -12.54 -15.95
N ALA A 489 -25.86 -11.24 -16.07
CA ALA A 489 -26.87 -10.19 -15.92
C ALA A 489 -28.02 -10.34 -16.93
N ILE A 490 -27.72 -10.67 -18.20
CA ILE A 490 -28.75 -10.94 -19.24
C ILE A 490 -29.63 -12.13 -18.86
N LEU A 491 -29.04 -13.24 -18.40
CA LEU A 491 -29.78 -14.42 -17.96
C LEU A 491 -30.68 -14.11 -16.75
N LEU A 492 -30.17 -13.31 -15.81
CA LEU A 492 -30.93 -12.87 -14.64
C LEU A 492 -32.06 -11.92 -15.03
N VAL A 493 -31.82 -10.96 -15.94
CA VAL A 493 -32.84 -10.06 -16.50
C VAL A 493 -33.97 -10.85 -17.15
N TRP A 494 -33.65 -11.86 -17.95
CA TRP A 494 -34.65 -12.74 -18.56
C TRP A 494 -35.51 -13.42 -17.50
N ARG A 495 -34.89 -13.97 -16.44
CA ARG A 495 -35.62 -14.57 -15.30
C ARG A 495 -36.50 -13.56 -14.56
N VAL A 496 -35.96 -12.38 -14.24
CA VAL A 496 -36.71 -11.30 -13.56
C VAL A 496 -37.90 -10.87 -14.41
N SER A 497 -37.72 -10.71 -15.72
CA SER A 497 -38.78 -10.30 -16.64
C SER A 497 -39.90 -11.35 -16.72
N LYS A 498 -39.55 -12.63 -16.85
CA LYS A 498 -40.52 -13.74 -16.89
C LYS A 498 -41.31 -13.82 -15.58
N ASP A 499 -40.62 -13.74 -14.46
CA ASP A 499 -41.22 -13.82 -13.12
C ASP A 499 -42.07 -12.59 -12.79
N ALA A 500 -41.59 -11.38 -13.08
CA ALA A 500 -42.33 -10.13 -12.89
C ALA A 500 -43.63 -10.11 -13.71
N THR A 501 -43.58 -10.65 -14.93
CA THR A 501 -44.75 -10.79 -15.79
C THR A 501 -45.71 -11.86 -15.26
N ALA A 502 -45.19 -12.93 -14.66
CA ALA A 502 -46.00 -13.95 -14.00
C ALA A 502 -46.77 -13.39 -12.80
N ILE A 503 -46.07 -12.66 -11.94
CA ILE A 503 -46.64 -12.01 -10.76
C ILE A 503 -47.58 -10.88 -11.16
N GLY A 504 -47.41 -10.25 -12.31
CA GLY A 504 -48.26 -9.12 -12.74
C GLY A 504 -47.80 -7.78 -12.19
N LEU A 505 -46.48 -7.55 -12.20
CA LEU A 505 -45.91 -6.22 -11.95
C LEU A 505 -46.21 -5.27 -13.12
N SER A 506 -46.32 -3.97 -12.81
CA SER A 506 -46.54 -2.94 -13.83
C SER A 506 -45.39 -2.88 -14.84
N LYS A 507 -45.64 -2.42 -16.08
CA LYS A 507 -44.61 -2.27 -17.12
C LYS A 507 -43.44 -1.39 -16.64
N LYS A 508 -43.73 -0.29 -15.95
CA LYS A 508 -42.70 0.63 -15.40
C LYS A 508 -41.86 -0.05 -14.33
N THR A 509 -42.48 -0.72 -13.36
CA THR A 509 -41.77 -1.46 -12.30
C THR A 509 -40.89 -2.58 -12.88
N ARG A 510 -41.41 -3.31 -13.87
CA ARG A 510 -40.64 -4.35 -14.58
C ARG A 510 -39.42 -3.75 -15.29
N LEU A 511 -39.59 -2.62 -15.98
CA LEU A 511 -38.48 -1.92 -16.64
C LEU A 511 -37.41 -1.49 -15.63
N CYS A 512 -37.80 -0.93 -14.47
CA CYS A 512 -36.86 -0.57 -13.41
C CYS A 512 -36.07 -1.79 -12.92
N TRP A 513 -36.72 -2.94 -12.73
CA TRP A 513 -36.03 -4.17 -12.33
C TRP A 513 -35.12 -4.73 -13.41
N ILE A 514 -35.48 -4.60 -14.69
CA ILE A 514 -34.62 -4.97 -15.82
C ILE A 514 -33.35 -4.10 -15.78
N ILE A 515 -33.50 -2.78 -15.75
CA ILE A 515 -32.37 -1.83 -15.69
C ILE A 515 -31.49 -2.10 -14.47
N GLY A 516 -32.10 -2.24 -13.29
CA GLY A 516 -31.38 -2.52 -12.05
C GLY A 516 -30.63 -3.86 -12.09
N THR A 517 -31.22 -4.91 -12.66
CA THR A 517 -30.58 -6.23 -12.80
C THR A 517 -29.46 -6.21 -13.84
N THR A 518 -29.60 -5.44 -14.92
CA THR A 518 -28.50 -5.23 -15.87
C THR A 518 -27.31 -4.53 -15.19
N ALA A 519 -27.57 -3.47 -14.42
CA ALA A 519 -26.52 -2.68 -13.79
C ALA A 519 -25.83 -3.40 -12.61
N PHE A 520 -26.62 -4.09 -11.78
CA PHE A 520 -26.14 -4.68 -10.51
C PHE A 520 -26.10 -6.22 -10.50
N GLY A 521 -26.47 -6.87 -11.59
CA GLY A 521 -26.35 -8.32 -11.76
C GLY A 521 -27.05 -9.12 -10.65
N LEU A 522 -26.29 -10.04 -10.03
CA LEU A 522 -26.75 -10.94 -8.99
C LEU A 522 -27.35 -10.22 -7.77
N THR A 523 -26.75 -9.09 -7.37
CA THR A 523 -27.23 -8.27 -6.25
C THR A 523 -28.68 -7.81 -6.46
N ALA A 524 -28.97 -7.22 -7.63
CA ALA A 524 -30.32 -6.75 -7.95
C ALA A 524 -31.30 -7.92 -8.12
N TYR A 525 -30.85 -9.05 -8.65
CA TYR A 525 -31.69 -10.26 -8.73
C TYR A 525 -32.10 -10.76 -7.33
N ILE A 526 -31.16 -10.88 -6.39
CA ILE A 526 -31.47 -11.31 -5.01
C ILE A 526 -32.41 -10.29 -4.35
N THR A 527 -32.12 -9.00 -4.52
CA THR A 527 -32.98 -7.91 -4.01
C THR A 527 -34.40 -8.02 -4.56
N TYR A 528 -34.56 -8.26 -5.86
CA TYR A 528 -35.84 -8.51 -6.48
C TYR A 528 -36.55 -9.71 -5.83
N ARG A 529 -35.85 -10.84 -5.64
CA ARG A 529 -36.42 -12.05 -5.04
C ARG A 529 -36.89 -11.85 -3.60
N VAL A 530 -36.20 -11.01 -2.82
CA VAL A 530 -36.54 -10.69 -1.42
C VAL A 530 -37.69 -9.69 -1.33
N THR A 531 -37.72 -8.69 -2.21
CA THR A 531 -38.65 -7.55 -2.13
C THR A 531 -39.92 -7.71 -2.95
N ARG A 532 -39.94 -8.63 -3.94
CA ARG A 532 -41.12 -8.86 -4.77
C ARG A 532 -42.33 -9.26 -3.90
N PRO A 533 -43.55 -8.89 -4.32
CA PRO A 533 -44.76 -9.29 -3.60
C PRO A 533 -44.89 -10.82 -3.50
N LYS A 534 -45.07 -11.33 -2.28
CA LYS A 534 -45.43 -12.73 -2.02
C LYS A 534 -46.96 -12.85 -2.09
N ILE A 535 -47.49 -12.96 -3.29
CA ILE A 535 -48.94 -13.08 -3.54
C ILE A 535 -49.22 -14.48 -4.07
N THR A 536 -50.14 -15.20 -3.42
CA THR A 536 -50.65 -16.46 -3.94
C THR A 536 -51.51 -16.17 -5.16
N LEU A 537 -51.08 -16.66 -6.32
CA LEU A 537 -51.82 -16.46 -7.56
C LEU A 537 -53.00 -17.44 -7.62
N VAL A 538 -54.12 -16.97 -8.15
CA VAL A 538 -55.36 -17.73 -8.32
C VAL A 538 -55.65 -17.91 -9.81
N THR A 539 -56.25 -19.02 -10.20
CA THR A 539 -56.56 -19.29 -11.61
C THR A 539 -57.65 -18.34 -12.11
N CYS A 540 -57.41 -17.66 -13.24
CA CYS A 540 -58.42 -16.81 -13.87
C CYS A 540 -59.46 -17.67 -14.61
N ALA A 541 -60.73 -17.57 -14.23
CA ALA A 541 -61.82 -18.31 -14.87
C ALA A 541 -61.93 -18.07 -16.38
N ASN A 542 -61.55 -16.89 -16.88
CA ASN A 542 -61.69 -16.56 -18.30
C ASN A 542 -60.54 -17.09 -19.17
N CYS A 543 -59.30 -17.04 -18.69
CA CYS A 543 -58.14 -17.42 -19.51
C CYS A 543 -57.35 -18.63 -18.99
N GLY A 544 -57.77 -19.24 -17.88
CA GLY A 544 -57.11 -20.38 -17.24
C GLY A 544 -55.73 -20.09 -16.65
N ARG A 545 -55.21 -18.86 -16.77
CA ARG A 545 -53.88 -18.47 -16.29
C ARG A 545 -53.95 -17.93 -14.86
N LEU A 546 -52.87 -18.13 -14.11
CA LEU A 546 -52.68 -17.56 -12.78
C LEU A 546 -52.72 -16.02 -12.82
N ARG A 547 -53.55 -15.43 -11.96
CA ARG A 547 -53.75 -13.99 -11.77
C ARG A 547 -53.60 -13.57 -10.31
N ARG A 548 -53.43 -12.26 -10.09
CA ARG A 548 -53.45 -11.66 -8.76
C ARG A 548 -54.87 -11.52 -8.22
N PRO A 549 -55.17 -11.94 -6.97
CA PRO A 549 -56.48 -11.73 -6.37
C PRO A 549 -56.73 -10.26 -6.01
N ASP A 550 -55.68 -9.49 -5.74
CA ASP A 550 -55.74 -8.08 -5.32
C ASP A 550 -55.90 -7.07 -6.46
N MET A 551 -56.12 -7.52 -7.70
CA MET A 551 -56.37 -6.64 -8.86
C MET A 551 -57.79 -6.86 -9.41
N ASP A 552 -58.55 -5.78 -9.65
CA ASP A 552 -59.93 -5.88 -10.16
C ASP A 552 -60.02 -6.58 -11.52
N ARG A 553 -58.96 -6.47 -12.32
CA ARG A 553 -58.84 -7.08 -13.64
C ARG A 553 -57.68 -8.05 -13.71
N CYS A 554 -57.85 -9.13 -14.46
CA CYS A 554 -56.78 -10.08 -14.72
C CYS A 554 -55.63 -9.39 -15.48
N HIS A 555 -54.42 -9.38 -14.90
CA HIS A 555 -53.24 -8.77 -15.53
C HIS A 555 -52.76 -9.49 -16.81
N ARG A 556 -53.40 -10.61 -17.17
CA ARG A 556 -53.12 -11.37 -18.40
C ARG A 556 -54.11 -11.06 -19.51
N CYS A 557 -55.42 -11.20 -19.27
CA CYS A 557 -56.45 -11.04 -20.31
C CYS A 557 -57.33 -9.80 -20.14
N GLY A 558 -57.13 -8.99 -19.10
CA GLY A 558 -57.91 -7.77 -18.84
C GLY A 558 -59.34 -8.00 -18.34
N SER A 559 -59.81 -9.25 -18.27
CA SER A 559 -61.16 -9.56 -17.77
C SER A 559 -61.36 -9.11 -16.32
N LYS A 560 -62.53 -8.54 -16.04
CA LYS A 560 -62.96 -8.21 -14.68
C LYS A 560 -63.13 -9.49 -13.88
N TRP A 561 -62.87 -9.40 -12.58
CA TRP A 561 -63.12 -10.50 -11.66
C TRP A 561 -64.61 -10.82 -11.60
N ARG A 562 -65.00 -12.01 -12.06
CA ARG A 562 -66.26 -12.62 -11.63
C ARG A 562 -65.95 -13.18 -10.25
N VAL A 563 -66.18 -12.40 -9.19
CA VAL A 563 -66.34 -13.03 -7.87
C VAL A 563 -67.50 -13.99 -8.11
N PRO A 564 -67.36 -15.32 -7.96
CA PRO A 564 -68.56 -16.09 -7.69
C PRO A 564 -69.17 -15.39 -6.48
N GLU A 565 -70.39 -14.88 -6.58
CA GLU A 565 -71.11 -14.41 -5.40
C GLU A 565 -70.84 -15.47 -4.34
N LEU A 566 -70.16 -15.07 -3.27
CA LEU A 566 -70.05 -15.91 -2.11
C LEU A 566 -71.47 -15.95 -1.58
N THR A 567 -72.31 -16.81 -2.16
CA THR A 567 -73.54 -17.24 -1.52
C THR A 567 -73.07 -17.76 -0.17
N PRO A 568 -73.38 -17.05 0.93
CA PRO A 568 -72.97 -17.50 2.24
C PRO A 568 -73.44 -18.95 2.37
N PRO A 569 -72.60 -19.86 2.87
CA PRO A 569 -73.02 -21.25 2.98
C PRO A 569 -74.31 -21.28 3.80
N THR A 570 -75.27 -22.09 3.36
CA THR A 570 -76.69 -22.05 3.73
C THR A 570 -76.95 -22.09 5.25
N TRP A 571 -75.97 -22.51 6.06
CA TRP A 571 -76.03 -22.58 7.51
C TRP A 571 -75.70 -21.25 8.23
N ARG A 572 -75.38 -20.16 7.52
CA ARG A 572 -75.13 -18.83 8.12
C ARG A 572 -76.32 -17.86 8.08
N VAL A 573 -77.49 -18.30 7.63
CA VAL A 573 -78.74 -17.57 7.84
C VAL A 573 -79.29 -18.01 9.19
N ILE A 574 -78.97 -17.27 10.25
CA ILE A 574 -79.76 -17.31 11.48
C ILE A 574 -80.85 -16.26 11.24
N ASP A 575 -82.08 -16.72 11.06
CA ASP A 575 -83.24 -15.86 11.14
C ASP A 575 -83.31 -15.29 12.57
N SER A 576 -83.09 -13.98 12.69
CA SER A 576 -83.49 -13.17 13.85
C SER A 576 -83.76 -11.74 13.43
#